data_AF-A0A1H6EAP8-F1
#
_entry.id   AF-A0A1H6EAP8-F1
#
_cell.length_a   1.000
_cell.length_b   1.000
_cell.length_c   1.000
_cell.angle_alpha   90.00
_cell.angle_beta   90.00
_cell.angle_gamma   90.00
#
_symmetry.space_group_name_H-M   'P 1'
#
loop_
_entity.id
_entity.type
_entity.pdbx_description
1 polymer ?
#
loop_
_entity_poly.entity_id
_entity_poly.type
_entity_poly.pdbx_seq_one_letter_code
_entity_poly.pdbx_strand_id
1 'polypeptide(L)' 'MVEVSADVSLNATGRWRHPVRIVRDRPDLTPADVTGFGP' A
#
# COMPACT_ATOMS: atom_id res chain seq x y z
N MET A 1 -3.05 12.98 2.39
CA MET A 1 -2.59 11.63 1.97
C MET A 1 -3.33 10.56 2.75
N VAL A 2 -3.16 9.27 2.44
CA VAL A 2 -3.76 8.16 3.19
C VAL A 2 -2.71 7.10 3.52
N GLU A 3 -2.86 6.47 4.68
CA GLU A 3 -2.07 5.30 5.08
C GLU A 3 -2.78 4.03 4.64
N VAL A 4 -2.05 3.09 4.04
CA VAL A 4 -2.59 1.83 3.53
C VAL A 4 -1.81 0.64 4.07
N SER A 5 -2.50 -0.48 4.30
CA SER A 5 -1.88 -1.78 4.53
C SER A 5 -2.04 -2.65 3.30
N ALA A 6 -0.99 -3.42 2.98
CA ALA A 6 -1.00 -4.40 1.90
C ALA A 6 -0.68 -5.78 2.48
N ASP A 7 -1.48 -6.78 2.11
CA ASP A 7 -1.18 -8.19 2.34
C ASP A 7 -0.85 -8.82 0.99
N VAL A 8 0.37 -9.35 0.84
CA VAL A 8 0.86 -9.86 -0.44
C VAL A 8 0.99 -11.36 -0.35
N SER A 9 0.19 -12.07 -1.15
CA SER A 9 0.15 -13.53 -1.15
C SER A 9 0.05 -14.09 -2.56
N LEU A 10 0.62 -15.28 -2.77
CA LEU A 10 0.43 -16.03 -4.01
C LEU A 10 -0.86 -16.85 -3.89
N ASN A 11 -1.77 -16.71 -4.86
CA ASN A 11 -2.99 -17.53 -4.87
C ASN A 11 -2.73 -18.93 -5.44
N ALA A 12 -3.74 -19.81 -5.35
CA ALA A 12 -3.63 -21.20 -5.81
C ALA A 12 -3.37 -21.36 -7.32
N THR A 13 -3.63 -20.33 -8.14
CA THR A 13 -3.34 -20.33 -9.58
C THR A 13 -1.99 -19.68 -9.89
N GLY A 14 -1.13 -19.46 -8.90
CA GLY A 14 0.20 -18.87 -9.08
C GLY A 14 0.20 -17.37 -9.39
N ARG A 15 -0.92 -16.67 -9.14
CA ARG A 15 -1.03 -15.22 -9.33
C ARG A 15 -0.84 -14.50 -8.00
N TRP A 16 0.09 -13.55 -7.98
CA TRP A 16 0.25 -12.65 -6.84
C TRP A 16 -1.01 -11.81 -6.64
N ARG A 17 -1.53 -11.84 -5.41
CA ARG A 17 -2.62 -11.02 -4.93
C ARG A 17 -2.05 -9.98 -3.99
N HIS A 18 -2.51 -8.75 -4.15
CA HIS A 18 -2.11 -7.62 -3.34
C HIS A 18 -3.38 -6.90 -2.84
N PRO A 19 -4.20 -7.52 -1.98
CA PRO A 19 -5.23 -6.78 -1.27
C PRO A 19 -4.63 -5.59 -0.53
N VAL A 20 -5.13 -4.39 -0.83
CA VAL A 20 -4.76 -3.14 -0.17
C VAL A 20 -5.98 -2.59 0.56
N ARG A 21 -5.80 -2.10 1.78
CA ARG A 21 -6.84 -1.47 2.59
C ARG A 21 -6.38 -0.11 3.10
N ILE A 22 -7.27 0.88 3.04
CA ILE A 22 -7.06 2.18 3.69
C ILE A 22 -7.19 2.02 5.20
N VAL A 23 -6.17 2.46 5.92
CA VAL A 23 -6.10 2.40 7.39
C VAL A 23 -6.59 3.71 8.00
N ARG A 24 -6.14 4.85 7.48
CA ARG A 24 -6.58 6.18 7.92
C ARG A 24 -6.17 7.29 6.95
N ASP A 25 -6.86 8.41 7.03
CA ASP A 25 -6.43 9.65 6.40
C ASP A 25 -5.24 10.27 7.16
N ARG A 26 -4.31 10.84 6.40
CA ARG A 26 -3.12 11.57 6.87
C ARG A 26 -3.10 12.95 6.23
N PRO A 27 -3.89 13.91 6.74
CA PRO A 27 -3.90 15.29 6.25
C PRO A 27 -2.61 16.03 6.60
N ASP A 28 -1.85 15.51 7.56
CA ASP A 28 -0.56 16.02 8.04
C ASP A 28 0.62 15.67 7.11
N LEU A 29 0.44 14.75 6.16
CA LEU A 29 1.49 14.33 5.23
C LEU A 29 1.36 14.98 3.85
N THR A 30 2.51 15.37 3.29
CA THR A 30 2.67 15.85 1.92
C THR A 30 3.35 14.79 1.04
N PRO A 31 3.30 14.90 -0.30
CA PRO A 31 3.98 13.96 -1.19
C PRO A 31 5.49 13.84 -0.98
N ALA A 32 6.16 14.90 -0.51
CA ALA A 32 7.59 14.89 -0.25
C ALA A 32 7.97 14.03 0.98
N ASP A 33 7.02 13.80 1.88
CA ASP A 33 7.24 13.05 3.12
C ASP A 33 7.19 11.52 2.92
N VAL A 34 6.80 11.06 1.73
CA VAL A 34 6.69 9.64 1.41
C VAL A 34 7.77 9.26 0.42
N THR A 35 8.72 8.43 0.86
CA THR A 35 9.66 7.79 -0.04
C THR A 35 8.90 6.88 -1.01
N GLY A 36 9.02 7.17 -2.31
CA GLY A 36 8.37 6.37 -3.34
C GLY A 36 8.82 4.90 -3.28
N PHE A 37 7.90 3.98 -3.53
CA PHE A 37 8.22 2.56 -3.68
C PHE A 37 8.77 2.31 -5.09
N GLY A 38 10.08 2.04 -5.22
CA GLY A 38 10.71 1.35 -6.36
C GLY A 38 12.10 1.88 -6.78
N PRO A 39 12.91 1.09 -7.51
CA PRO A 39 12.87 -0.37 -7.69
C PRO A 39 13.23 -1.15 -6.42
#